data_AF-A0A484KCV1-F1
#
_entry.id   AF-A0A484KCV1-F1
#
_cell.length_a   1.000
_cell.length_b   1.000
_cell.length_c   1.000
_cell.angle_alpha   90.00
_cell.angle_beta   90.00
_cell.angle_gamma   90.00
#
_symmetry.space_group_name_H-M   'P 1'
#
loop_
_entity.id
_entity.type
_entity.pdbx_description
1 polymer ?
#
loop_
_entity_poly.entity_id
_entity_poly.type
_entity_poly.pdbx_seq_one_letter_code
_entity_poly.pdbx_strand_id
1 'polypeptide(L)'
;MSRVSRLPPTISEAVDVLKSMENDIPPYSTLYQFATKLFLNKDKREMFMALNHYDSRLWYLKVEESEATTNEAQTFTSLLGNNHFNFSS
;
A
#
# COMPACT_ATOMS: atom_id res chain seq x y z
N MET A 1 -8.49 28.81 20.21
CA MET A 1 -8.33 28.14 18.89
C MET A 1 -8.94 26.75 18.99
N SER A 2 -10.16 26.58 18.51
CA SER A 2 -10.82 25.26 18.41
C SER A 2 -10.03 24.42 17.41
N ARG A 3 -9.52 23.26 17.85
CA ARG A 3 -8.96 22.26 16.94
C ARG A 3 -10.12 21.80 16.05
N VAL A 4 -10.14 22.27 14.80
CA VAL A 4 -11.00 21.66 13.78
C VAL A 4 -10.55 20.21 13.69
N SER A 5 -11.33 19.30 14.27
CA SER A 5 -11.19 17.87 14.08
C SER A 5 -11.47 17.61 12.59
N ARG A 6 -10.42 17.61 11.76
CA ARG A 6 -10.53 17.18 10.38
C ARG A 6 -11.02 15.75 10.42
N LEU A 7 -12.14 15.48 9.77
CA LEU A 7 -12.62 14.11 9.62
C LEU A 7 -11.54 13.29 8.93
N PRO A 8 -11.40 12.00 9.28
CA PRO A 8 -10.43 11.14 8.61
C PRO A 8 -10.73 11.13 7.11
N PRO A 9 -9.70 11.14 6.24
CA PRO A 9 -9.90 11.09 4.81
C PRO A 9 -10.75 9.87 4.43
N THR A 10 -11.68 10.08 3.51
CA THR A 10 -12.51 9.02 2.92
C THR A 10 -11.73 8.26 1.86
N ILE A 11 -12.22 7.06 1.50
CA ILE A 11 -11.63 6.28 0.40
C ILE A 11 -11.75 7.05 -0.92
N SER A 12 -12.88 7.72 -1.16
CA SER A 12 -13.09 8.50 -2.40
C SER A 12 -12.05 9.61 -2.54
N GLU A 13 -11.81 10.39 -1.47
CA GLU A 13 -10.81 11.46 -1.50
C GLU A 13 -9.40 10.92 -1.79
N ALA A 14 -9.03 9.78 -1.20
CA ALA A 14 -7.73 9.17 -1.46
C ALA A 14 -7.61 8.66 -2.91
N VAL A 15 -8.67 8.07 -3.46
CA VAL A 15 -8.73 7.61 -4.85
C VAL A 15 -8.68 8.80 -5.82
N ASP A 16 -9.31 9.92 -5.51
CA ASP A 16 -9.27 11.11 -6.37
C ASP A 16 -7.88 11.74 -6.40
N VAL A 17 -7.17 11.76 -5.27
CA VAL A 17 -5.74 12.14 -5.29
C VAL A 17 -4.91 11.13 -6.07
N LEU A 18 -5.15 9.83 -5.92
CA LEU A 18 -4.45 8.81 -6.71
C LEU A 18 -4.64 9.00 -8.22
N LYS A 19 -5.86 9.33 -8.68
CA LYS A 19 -6.13 9.64 -10.10
C LYS A 19 -5.35 10.85 -10.60
N SER A 20 -5.13 11.86 -9.74
CA SER A 20 -4.29 13.02 -10.08
C SER A 20 -2.80 12.66 -10.28
N MET A 21 -2.40 11.43 -9.92
CA MET A 21 -1.05 10.89 -10.09
C MET A 21 -0.91 9.99 -11.32
N GLU A 22 -1.80 10.12 -12.31
CA GLU A 22 -1.83 9.25 -13.50
C GLU A 22 -0.54 9.24 -14.34
N ASN A 23 0.27 10.30 -14.26
CA ASN A 23 1.53 10.39 -15.01
C ASN A 23 2.55 9.33 -14.58
N ASP A 24 2.67 9.06 -13.27
CA ASP A 24 3.59 8.06 -12.73
C ASP A 24 2.88 6.78 -12.26
N ILE A 25 1.58 6.87 -12.03
CA ILE A 25 0.73 5.75 -11.62
C ILE A 25 -0.41 5.60 -12.63
N PRO A 26 -0.15 4.99 -13.80
CA PRO A 26 -1.18 4.81 -14.80
C PRO A 26 -2.39 4.06 -14.23
N PRO A 27 -3.62 4.42 -14.64
CA PRO A 27 -4.81 3.65 -14.30
C PRO A 27 -4.59 2.17 -14.63
N TYR A 28 -5.09 1.28 -13.76
CA TYR A 28 -4.97 -0.18 -13.92
C TYR A 28 -3.55 -0.76 -13.84
N SER A 29 -2.52 0.05 -13.56
CA SER A 29 -1.21 -0.48 -13.22
C SER A 29 -1.24 -1.30 -11.91
N THR A 30 -0.24 -2.15 -11.71
CA THR A 30 -0.08 -2.91 -10.46
C THR A 30 -0.08 -1.99 -9.24
N LEU A 31 0.66 -0.89 -9.30
CA LEU A 31 0.74 0.09 -8.22
C LEU A 31 -0.61 0.79 -7.98
N TYR A 32 -1.39 1.06 -9.03
CA TYR A 32 -2.75 1.60 -8.89
C TYR A 32 -3.68 0.60 -8.19
N GLN A 33 -3.64 -0.68 -8.58
CA GLN A 33 -4.41 -1.73 -7.92
C GLN A 33 -3.98 -1.93 -6.47
N PHE A 34 -2.68 -1.87 -6.19
CA PHE A 34 -2.13 -1.94 -4.85
C PHE A 34 -2.63 -0.79 -3.98
N ALA A 35 -2.50 0.46 -4.46
CA ALA A 35 -2.92 1.65 -3.72
C ALA A 35 -4.42 1.63 -3.38
N THR A 36 -5.28 1.22 -4.32
CA THR A 36 -6.72 1.10 -4.06
C THR A 36 -7.06 0.08 -2.97
N LYS A 37 -6.32 -1.03 -2.88
CA LYS A 37 -6.43 -1.98 -1.76
C LYS A 37 -5.85 -1.42 -0.47
N LEU A 38 -4.70 -0.76 -0.52
CA LEU A 38 -4.04 -0.12 0.62
C LEU A 38 -4.99 0.88 1.32
N PHE A 39 -5.78 1.63 0.56
CA PHE A 39 -6.71 2.62 1.10
C PHE A 39 -7.89 2.04 1.88
N LEU A 40 -8.13 0.73 1.81
CA LEU A 40 -9.09 0.05 2.70
C LEU A 40 -8.58 0.05 4.15
N ASN A 41 -7.26 0.09 4.36
CA ASN A 41 -6.67 0.33 5.67
C ASN A 41 -6.72 1.83 6.00
N LYS A 42 -7.43 2.16 7.09
CA LYS A 42 -7.65 3.54 7.52
C LYS A 42 -6.35 4.28 7.80
N ASP A 43 -5.41 3.68 8.51
CA ASP A 43 -4.18 4.35 8.95
C ASP A 43 -3.24 4.57 7.76
N LYS A 44 -3.13 3.58 6.86
CA LYS A 44 -2.33 3.70 5.64
C LYS A 44 -2.90 4.76 4.69
N ARG A 45 -4.23 4.87 4.60
CA ARG A 45 -4.91 5.92 3.84
C ARG A 45 -4.67 7.30 4.44
N GLU A 46 -4.78 7.42 5.76
CA GLU A 46 -4.54 8.67 6.47
C GLU A 46 -3.09 9.15 6.27
N MET A 47 -2.13 8.22 6.35
CA MET A 47 -0.72 8.50 6.06
C MET A 47 -0.53 8.99 4.61
N PHE A 48 -1.06 8.28 3.61
CA PHE A 48 -0.99 8.73 2.21
C PHE A 48 -1.56 10.13 2.02
N MET A 49 -2.70 10.44 2.66
CA MET A 49 -3.35 11.73 2.56
C MET A 49 -2.65 12.86 3.31
N ALA A 50 -1.92 12.53 4.38
CA ALA A 50 -1.12 13.49 5.14
C ALA A 50 0.17 13.92 4.40
N LEU A 51 0.64 13.13 3.43
CA LEU A 51 1.79 13.50 2.61
C LEU A 51 1.41 14.62 1.63
N ASN A 52 2.03 15.79 1.79
CA ASN A 52 1.66 16.99 1.03
C ASN A 52 2.28 17.06 -0.37
N HIS A 53 3.30 16.25 -0.65
CA HIS A 53 4.03 16.27 -1.92
C HIS A 53 3.75 15.01 -2.74
N TYR A 54 3.64 15.22 -4.05
CA TYR A 54 3.45 14.17 -5.04
C TYR A 54 4.49 13.04 -4.91
N ASP A 55 5.78 13.41 -4.88
CA ASP A 55 6.87 12.44 -4.82
C ASP A 55 6.88 11.64 -3.52
N SER A 56 6.48 12.26 -2.40
CA SER A 56 6.37 11.57 -1.12
C SER A 56 5.27 10.51 -1.16
N ARG A 57 4.12 10.81 -1.78
CA ARG A 57 3.02 9.84 -1.97
C ARG A 57 3.46 8.68 -2.85
N LEU A 58 4.15 8.98 -3.96
CA LEU A 58 4.65 7.96 -4.88
C LEU A 58 5.69 7.05 -4.20
N TRP A 59 6.64 7.64 -3.49
CA TRP A 59 7.63 6.91 -2.69
C TRP A 59 6.97 6.00 -1.66
N TYR A 60 6.01 6.53 -0.91
CA TYR A 60 5.29 5.77 0.11
C TYR A 60 4.59 4.54 -0.47
N LEU A 61 3.86 4.70 -1.58
CA LEU A 61 3.21 3.57 -2.25
C LEU A 61 4.20 2.50 -2.72
N LYS A 62 5.36 2.90 -3.25
CA LYS A 62 6.42 1.96 -3.68
C LYS A 62 7.03 1.20 -2.50
N VAL A 63 7.25 1.87 -1.37
CA VAL A 63 7.75 1.22 -0.15
C VAL A 63 6.73 0.21 0.37
N GLU A 64 5.47 0.60 0.51
CA GLU A 64 4.39 -0.28 0.97
C GLU A 64 4.23 -1.52 0.07
N GLU A 65 4.34 -1.36 -1.26
CA GLU A 65 4.29 -2.46 -2.21
C GLU A 65 5.50 -3.41 -2.06
N SER A 66 6.70 -2.85 -1.85
CA SER A 66 7.92 -3.63 -1.62
C SER A 66 7.90 -4.41 -0.30
N GLU A 67 7.31 -3.84 0.76
CA GLU A 67 7.16 -4.51 2.05
C GLU A 67 6.12 -5.64 1.95
N ALA A 68 5.00 -5.40 1.27
CA ALA A 68 3.97 -6.42 1.06
C ALA A 68 4.52 -7.64 0.29
N THR A 69 5.27 -7.40 -0.79
CA THR A 69 5.89 -8.49 -1.59
C THR A 69 6.96 -9.25 -0.81
N THR A 70 7.74 -8.56 0.03
CA THR A 70 8.73 -9.22 0.90
C THR A 70 8.07 -10.13 1.93
N ASN A 71 6.98 -9.67 2.55
CA ASN A 71 6.24 -10.46 3.54
C ASN A 71 5.57 -11.70 2.92
N GLU A 72 5.05 -11.58 1.70
CA GLU A 72 4.52 -12.72 0.95
C GLU A 72 5.63 -13.74 0.64
N ALA A 73 6.79 -13.28 0.14
CA ALA A 73 7.93 -14.15 -0.15
C ALA A 73 8.42 -14.90 1.10
N GLN A 74 8.53 -14.21 2.24
CA GLN A 74 8.91 -14.84 3.51
C GLN A 74 7.87 -15.87 3.98
N THR A 75 6.58 -15.58 3.80
CA THR A 75 5.50 -16.53 4.13
C THR A 75 5.60 -17.78 3.27
N PHE A 76 5.79 -17.64 1.95
CA PHE A 76 6.01 -18.77 1.06
C PHE A 76 7.25 -19.59 1.42
N THR A 77 8.39 -18.96 1.72
CA THR A 77 9.59 -19.67 2.16
C THR A 77 9.37 -20.42 3.48
N SER A 78 8.64 -19.83 4.43
CA SER A 78 8.31 -20.53 5.69
C SER A 78 7.40 -21.74 5.48
N LEU A 79 6.45 -21.65 4.54
CA LEU A 79 5.57 -22.77 4.16
C LEU A 79 6.34 -23.90 3.48
N LEU A 80 7.33 -23.57 2.65
CA LEU A 80 8.19 -24.57 2.01
C LEU A 80 9.20 -25.18 2.99
N GLY A 81 9.78 -24.37 3.88
CA GLY A 81 10.77 -24.80 4.88
C GLY A 81 10.20 -25.66 6.02
N ASN A 82 8.91 -25.52 6.33
CA ASN A 82 8.24 -26.33 7.37
C ASN A 82 7.78 -27.71 6.87
N ASN A 83 7.84 -27.98 5.56
CA ASN A 83 7.60 -29.30 5.02
C ASN A 83 8.93 -30.06 4.93
N HIS A 84 9.39 -30.59 6.06
CA HIS A 84 10.49 -31.55 6.11
C HIS A 84 10.01 -32.86 5.46
N PHE A 85 10.01 -32.93 4.12
CA PHE A 85 9.85 -34.17 3.39
C PHE A 85 11.11 -35.01 3.64
N ASN A 86 11.01 -35.87 4.64
CA ASN A 86 12.04 -36.83 4.98
C ASN A 86 12.02 -37.93 3.90
N PHE A 87 12.76 -37.73 2.80
CA PHE A 87 13.08 -38.82 1.88
C PHE A 87 14.14 -39.69 2.55
N SER A 88 13.69 -40.63 3.38
CA SER A 88 14.53 -41.72 3.86
C SER A 88 14.77 -42.65 2.67
N SER A 89 15.98 -42.61 2.10
CA SER A 89 16.53 -43.62 1.21
C SER A 89 16.98 -44.85 1.97
#